data_AF-A0A7I8L9T4-F1
#
_entry.id   AF-A0A7I8L9T4-F1
#
_cell.length_a   1.000
_cell.length_b   1.000
_cell.length_c   1.000
_cell.angle_alpha   90.00
_cell.angle_beta   90.00
_cell.angle_gamma   90.00
#
_symmetry.space_group_name_H-M   'P 1'
#
loop_
_entity.id
_entity.type
_entity.pdbx_description
1 polymer ?
#
loop_
_entity_poly.entity_id
_entity_poly.type
_entity_poly.pdbx_seq_one_letter_code
_entity_poly.pdbx_strand_id
1 'polypeptide(L)'
;MKSVNHDKEVTDKVTSETGIESIVVDAEIIEDEWGRTHASGIHVSGRIVLNVWRLMRSELKLNLYTVEAVVEEVLRRKVPCIPCTTLNSWFSSGSQRARFRCIEYVLERANLNLQILNQLDMVR
;
A
#
# COMPACT_ATOMS: atom_id res chain seq x y z
N MET A 1 0.47 -60.02 5.18
CA MET A 1 -0.79 -59.45 5.72
C MET A 1 -0.85 -58.00 5.28
N LYS A 2 -1.93 -57.58 4.59
CA LYS A 2 -2.19 -56.23 4.03
C LYS A 2 -1.17 -55.81 2.94
N SER A 3 -1.47 -55.65 1.65
CA SER A 3 -2.57 -54.92 0.96
C SER A 3 -2.49 -53.41 1.25
N VAL A 4 -2.58 -52.48 0.28
CA VAL A 4 -3.51 -52.44 -0.87
C VAL A 4 -2.92 -51.80 -2.15
N ASN A 5 -3.28 -52.43 -3.26
CA ASN A 5 -3.49 -52.01 -4.66
C ASN A 5 -2.79 -50.81 -5.31
N HIS A 6 -2.19 -51.16 -6.45
CA HIS A 6 -1.92 -50.33 -7.61
C HIS A 6 -3.11 -50.45 -8.57
N ASP A 7 -4.06 -49.51 -8.53
CA ASP A 7 -5.15 -49.42 -9.52
C ASP A 7 -5.30 -47.94 -9.93
N LYS A 8 -4.57 -47.57 -10.98
CA LYS A 8 -4.86 -46.38 -11.80
C LYS A 8 -5.75 -46.79 -12.96
N GLU A 9 -6.41 -45.80 -13.54
CA GLU A 9 -7.16 -45.85 -14.81
C GLU A 9 -8.61 -46.34 -14.72
N VAL A 10 -9.43 -45.90 -15.68
CA VAL A 10 -10.88 -46.11 -15.82
C VAL A 10 -11.76 -45.38 -14.79
N THR A 11 -12.11 -44.13 -15.09
CA THR A 11 -13.47 -43.82 -15.61
C THR A 11 -13.46 -42.44 -16.28
N ASP A 12 -13.79 -42.43 -17.56
CA ASP A 12 -13.88 -41.22 -18.38
C ASP A 12 -15.35 -41.00 -18.79
N LYS A 13 -15.79 -39.73 -18.78
CA LYS A 13 -17.01 -39.15 -19.41
C LYS A 13 -18.42 -39.24 -18.77
N VAL A 14 -19.18 -38.17 -19.06
CA VAL A 14 -20.65 -37.93 -18.96
C VAL A 14 -21.16 -37.75 -17.51
N THR A 15 -21.86 -36.70 -17.08
CA THR A 15 -22.50 -35.48 -17.68
C THR A 15 -22.13 -34.26 -16.78
N SER A 16 -22.52 -32.98 -16.96
CA SER A 16 -23.49 -32.30 -17.84
C SER A 16 -23.17 -30.80 -17.95
N GLU A 17 -23.73 -30.11 -18.95
CA GLU A 17 -23.62 -28.67 -19.17
C GLU A 17 -24.29 -27.84 -18.06
N THR A 18 -23.61 -26.79 -17.59
CA THR A 18 -24.23 -25.49 -17.22
C THR A 18 -23.14 -24.42 -17.21
N GLY A 19 -23.24 -23.47 -18.15
CA GLY A 19 -22.31 -22.36 -18.23
C GLY A 19 -22.55 -21.37 -17.10
N ILE A 20 -21.72 -21.44 -16.05
CA ILE A 20 -21.32 -20.26 -15.29
C ILE A 20 -19.82 -20.17 -15.47
N GLU A 21 -19.39 -19.34 -16.43
CA GLU A 21 -18.02 -18.91 -16.55
C GLU A 21 -17.71 -18.11 -15.27
N SER A 22 -17.14 -18.81 -14.28
CA SER A 22 -16.48 -18.12 -13.18
C SER A 22 -15.45 -17.22 -13.83
N ILE A 23 -15.64 -15.90 -13.70
CA ILE A 23 -14.56 -14.96 -13.93
C ILE A 23 -13.53 -15.26 -12.85
N VAL A 24 -12.67 -16.24 -13.14
CA VAL A 24 -11.44 -16.46 -12.41
C VAL A 24 -10.68 -15.17 -12.65
N VAL A 25 -10.65 -14.32 -11.64
CA VAL A 25 -9.78 -13.17 -11.65
C VAL A 25 -8.39 -13.76 -11.44
N ASP A 26 -7.82 -14.30 -12.52
CA ASP A 26 -6.43 -14.72 -12.63
C ASP A 26 -5.54 -13.47 -12.63
N ALA A 27 -5.68 -12.69 -11.55
CA ALA A 27 -4.51 -12.19 -10.86
C ALA A 27 -3.75 -13.43 -10.35
N GLU A 28 -3.05 -14.10 -11.27
CA GLU A 28 -1.84 -14.81 -10.91
C GLU A 28 -1.09 -13.90 -9.95
N ILE A 29 -0.81 -14.39 -8.75
CA ILE A 29 0.01 -13.66 -7.79
C ILE A 29 1.43 -13.73 -8.35
N ILE A 30 1.71 -12.86 -9.32
CA ILE A 30 3.04 -12.64 -9.86
C ILE A 30 3.87 -12.27 -8.63
N GLU A 31 4.78 -13.18 -8.27
CA GLU A 31 5.65 -12.98 -7.11
C GLU A 31 6.73 -11.96 -7.45
N ASP A 32 6.33 -10.70 -7.57
CA ASP A 32 7.19 -9.54 -7.79
C ASP A 32 7.95 -9.21 -6.49
N GLU A 33 8.78 -10.14 -6.05
CA GLU A 33 9.67 -9.98 -4.91
C GLU A 33 10.62 -8.80 -5.12
N TRP A 34 11.06 -8.57 -6.36
CA TRP A 34 11.84 -7.39 -6.72
C TRP A 34 11.05 -6.11 -6.49
N GLY A 35 9.81 -6.00 -6.98
CA GLY A 35 8.95 -4.84 -6.78
C GLY A 35 8.65 -4.58 -5.30
N ARG A 36 8.42 -5.62 -4.48
CA ARG A 36 8.27 -5.46 -3.02
C ARG A 36 9.55 -4.93 -2.35
N THR A 37 10.71 -5.44 -2.75
CA THR A 37 12.00 -5.13 -2.11
C THR A 37 12.66 -3.85 -2.64
N HIS A 38 12.40 -3.45 -3.88
CA HIS A 38 13.05 -2.33 -4.59
C HIS A 38 12.09 -1.19 -4.98
N ALA A 39 10.80 -1.47 -5.20
CA ALA A 39 9.79 -0.48 -5.62
C ALA A 39 8.63 -0.37 -4.61
N SER A 40 7.39 -0.22 -5.09
CA SER A 40 6.15 -0.13 -4.29
C SER A 40 5.57 -1.49 -3.90
N GLY A 41 5.92 -2.57 -4.61
CA GLY A 41 5.22 -3.86 -4.55
C GLY A 41 3.78 -3.83 -5.10
N ILE A 42 3.36 -2.72 -5.72
CA ILE A 42 2.02 -2.49 -6.25
C ILE A 42 2.15 -2.06 -7.71
N HIS A 43 1.72 -2.94 -8.62
CA HIS A 43 1.62 -2.63 -10.05
C HIS A 43 0.18 -2.24 -10.40
N VAL A 44 0.02 -1.18 -11.22
CA VAL A 44 -1.27 -0.76 -11.76
C VAL A 44 -1.07 -0.43 -13.24
N SER A 45 -1.73 -1.16 -14.13
CA SER A 45 -1.57 -0.98 -15.57
C SER A 45 -1.87 0.48 -15.99
N GLY A 46 -0.98 1.06 -16.80
CA GLY A 46 -1.06 2.45 -17.25
C GLY A 46 -0.79 3.52 -16.17
N ARG A 47 -0.32 3.16 -14.97
CA ARG A 47 0.02 4.13 -13.90
C ARG A 47 1.38 3.84 -13.27
N ILE A 48 2.11 4.91 -12.95
CA ILE A 48 3.36 4.85 -12.19
C ILE A 48 3.03 5.00 -10.70
N VAL A 49 3.47 4.04 -9.88
CA VAL A 49 3.27 4.05 -8.43
C VAL A 49 4.58 4.41 -7.72
N LEU A 50 4.63 5.61 -7.13
CA LEU A 50 5.81 6.12 -6.43
C LEU A 50 5.73 5.87 -4.93
N ASN A 51 6.71 5.15 -4.39
CA ASN A 51 6.87 5.00 -2.93
C ASN A 51 7.73 6.15 -2.39
N VAL A 52 7.08 7.22 -1.94
CA VAL A 52 7.73 8.46 -1.47
C VAL A 52 8.81 8.18 -0.42
N TRP A 53 8.57 7.31 0.56
CA TRP A 53 9.57 6.99 1.59
C TRP A 53 10.86 6.39 1.02
N ARG A 54 10.77 5.57 -0.04
CA ARG A 54 11.96 5.01 -0.70
C ARG A 54 12.73 6.07 -1.46
N LEU A 55 12.03 6.98 -2.13
CA LEU A 55 12.63 8.14 -2.80
C LEU A 55 13.35 9.05 -1.79
N MET A 56 12.75 9.31 -0.61
CA MET A 56 13.43 10.08 0.43
C MET A 56 14.69 9.40 0.97
N ARG A 57 14.77 8.06 0.93
CA ARG A 57 15.97 7.30 1.30
C ARG A 57 17.07 7.28 0.22
N SER A 58 16.79 7.65 -1.03
CA SER A 58 17.85 7.86 -2.03
C SER A 58 18.41 9.28 -1.98
N GLU A 59 17.54 10.28 -1.80
CA GLU A 59 17.94 11.70 -1.87
C GLU A 59 18.52 12.24 -0.56
N LEU A 60 18.01 11.79 0.60
CA LEU A 60 18.38 12.35 1.91
C LEU A 60 19.27 11.40 2.71
N LYS A 61 20.10 11.95 3.61
CA LYS A 61 20.94 11.19 4.55
C LYS A 61 20.50 11.43 5.99
N LEU A 62 19.32 10.91 6.33
CA LEU A 62 18.74 11.00 7.67
C LEU A 62 19.00 9.73 8.50
N ASN A 63 19.11 9.89 9.82
CA ASN A 63 19.13 8.76 10.76
C ASN A 63 17.74 8.12 10.92
N LEU A 64 16.67 8.88 10.68
CA LEU A 64 15.28 8.45 10.79
C LEU A 64 14.45 9.11 9.68
N TYR A 65 13.65 8.31 8.97
CA TYR A 65 12.83 8.74 7.82
C TYR A 65 11.33 8.80 8.16
N THR A 66 11.01 9.27 9.36
CA THR A 66 9.65 9.68 9.70
C THR A 66 9.25 10.91 8.88
N VAL A 67 7.97 11.06 8.55
CA VAL A 67 7.46 12.19 7.76
C VAL A 67 7.87 13.52 8.41
N GLU A 68 7.82 13.58 9.73
CA GLU A 68 8.22 14.72 10.55
C GLU A 68 9.67 15.15 10.31
N ALA A 69 10.60 14.18 10.24
CA ALA A 69 12.03 14.44 10.02
C ALA A 69 12.33 14.82 8.55
N VAL A 70 11.67 14.15 7.59
CA VAL A 70 11.77 14.50 6.16
C VAL A 70 11.23 15.91 5.91
N VAL A 71 10.07 16.24 6.47
CA VAL A 71 9.47 17.58 6.34
C VAL A 71 10.33 18.66 7.00
N GLU A 72 10.96 18.36 8.14
CA GLU A 72 11.90 19.28 8.77
C GLU A 72 13.13 19.52 7.90
N GLU A 73 13.73 18.49 7.31
CA GLU A 73 14.93 18.66 6.47
C GLU A 73 14.62 19.39 5.16
N VAL A 74 13.57 18.95 4.44
CA VAL A 74 13.23 19.43 3.09
C VAL A 74 12.45 20.75 3.13
N LEU A 75 11.40 20.85 3.95
CA LEU A 75 10.52 22.04 3.98
C LEU A 75 10.93 23.05 5.07
N ARG A 76 11.93 22.73 5.91
CA ARG A 76 12.37 23.56 7.06
C ARG A 76 11.22 23.95 7.99
N ARG A 77 10.23 23.05 8.11
CA ARG A 77 8.98 23.25 8.85
C ARG A 77 8.80 22.14 9.89
N LYS A 78 8.46 22.50 11.13
CA LYS A 78 8.02 21.51 12.14
C LYS A 78 6.56 21.13 11.87
N VAL A 79 6.23 19.85 12.03
CA VAL A 79 4.85 19.33 11.90
C VAL A 79 4.51 18.41 13.08
N PRO A 80 3.25 18.39 13.55
CA PRO A 80 2.86 17.57 14.68
C PRO A 80 2.82 16.09 14.32
N CYS A 81 3.34 15.23 15.21
CA CYS A 81 3.08 13.80 15.21
C CYS A 81 1.94 13.50 16.19
N ILE A 82 0.74 13.21 15.68
CA ILE A 82 -0.41 12.81 16.49
C ILE A 82 -0.53 11.28 16.46
N PRO A 83 -0.54 10.59 17.62
CA PRO A 83 -0.70 9.14 17.67
C PRO A 83 -1.99 8.65 17.01
N CYS A 84 -1.94 7.52 16.31
CA CYS A 84 -3.10 6.92 15.63
C CYS A 84 -4.25 6.58 16.60
N THR A 85 -3.95 6.28 17.87
CA THR A 85 -4.95 6.08 18.93
C THR A 85 -5.77 7.34 19.20
N THR A 86 -5.13 8.51 19.21
CA THR A 86 -5.78 9.82 19.36
C THR A 86 -6.59 10.20 18.12
N LEU A 87 -6.06 9.95 16.92
CA LEU A 87 -6.79 10.19 15.67
C LEU A 87 -8.06 9.32 15.59
N ASN A 88 -7.96 8.03 15.93
CA ASN A 88 -9.11 7.12 15.97
C ASN A 88 -10.16 7.57 17.00
N SER A 89 -9.76 8.00 18.20
CA SER A 89 -10.74 8.48 19.19
C SER A 89 -11.40 9.80 18.77
N TRP A 90 -10.70 10.69 18.05
CA TRP A 90 -11.27 11.90 17.46
C TRP A 90 -12.23 11.62 16.31
N PHE A 91 -11.93 10.62 15.47
CA PHE A 91 -12.78 10.25 14.34
C PHE A 91 -14.02 9.45 14.79
N SER A 92 -13.82 8.37 15.54
CA SER A 92 -14.89 7.45 15.93
C SER A 92 -15.81 8.06 16.99
N SER A 93 -15.26 8.43 18.15
CA SER A 93 -16.00 8.90 19.33
C SER A 93 -16.01 10.42 19.53
N GLY A 94 -15.27 11.17 18.71
CA GLY A 94 -15.10 12.61 18.89
C GLY A 94 -16.32 13.44 18.47
N SER A 95 -16.38 14.67 18.98
CA SER A 95 -17.33 15.69 18.51
C SER A 95 -17.08 16.03 17.04
N GLN A 96 -18.05 16.68 16.38
CA GLN A 96 -17.94 17.12 14.98
C GLN A 96 -16.63 17.90 14.71
N ARG A 97 -16.20 18.77 15.65
CA ARG A 97 -14.93 19.50 15.56
C ARG A 97 -13.70 18.60 15.68
N ALA A 98 -13.75 17.56 16.52
CA ALA A 98 -12.65 16.59 16.65
C ALA A 98 -12.51 15.75 15.38
N ARG A 99 -13.64 15.29 14.81
CA ARG A 99 -13.69 14.61 13.51
C ARG A 99 -13.09 15.45 12.40
N PHE A 100 -13.49 16.73 12.30
CA PHE A 100 -12.93 17.67 11.34
C PHE A 100 -11.40 17.82 11.48
N ARG A 101 -10.89 18.04 12.71
CA ARG A 101 -9.43 18.12 12.95
C ARG A 101 -8.68 16.82 12.59
N CYS A 102 -9.30 15.65 12.74
CA CYS A 102 -8.70 14.41 12.29
C CYS A 102 -8.58 14.35 10.76
N ILE A 103 -9.61 14.79 10.03
CA ILE A 103 -9.61 14.83 8.56
C ILE A 103 -8.59 15.87 8.06
N GLU A 104 -8.58 17.07 8.66
CA GLU A 104 -7.63 18.15 8.38
C GLU A 104 -6.18 17.69 8.59
N TYR A 105 -5.88 16.97 9.67
CA TYR A 105 -4.56 16.39 9.91
C TYR A 105 -4.15 15.39 8.82
N VAL A 106 -5.04 14.46 8.42
CA VAL A 106 -4.73 13.48 7.37
C VAL A 106 -4.56 14.16 6.00
N LEU A 107 -5.38 15.17 5.70
CA LEU A 107 -5.26 15.98 4.48
C LEU A 107 -3.92 16.73 4.42
N GLU A 108 -3.50 17.36 5.51
CA GLU A 108 -2.20 18.03 5.58
C GLU A 108 -1.03 17.04 5.43
N ARG A 109 -1.16 15.81 5.96
CA ARG A 109 -0.17 14.75 5.72
C ARG A 109 -0.10 14.31 4.25
N ALA A 110 -1.21 14.33 3.51
CA ALA A 110 -1.22 14.08 2.07
C ALA A 110 -0.58 15.26 1.30
N ASN A 111 -0.92 16.51 1.64
CA ASN A 111 -0.34 17.71 1.03
C ASN A 111 1.18 17.80 1.25
N LEU A 112 1.67 17.37 2.41
CA LEU A 112 3.09 17.33 2.73
C LEU A 112 3.88 16.42 1.76
N ASN A 113 3.33 15.26 1.38
CA ASN A 113 3.97 14.38 0.41
C ASN A 113 4.16 15.07 -0.95
N LEU A 114 3.15 15.82 -1.41
CA LEU A 114 3.21 16.58 -2.66
C LEU A 114 4.21 17.75 -2.57
N GLN A 115 4.22 18.49 -1.46
CA GLN A 115 5.17 19.58 -1.21
C GLN A 115 6.62 19.08 -1.21
N ILE A 116 6.88 17.92 -0.58
CA ILE A 116 8.21 17.29 -0.58
C ILE A 116 8.64 16.92 -2.00
N LEU A 117 7.79 16.21 -2.76
CA LEU A 117 8.11 15.80 -4.13
C LEU A 117 8.40 17.01 -5.05
N ASN A 118 7.65 18.10 -4.88
CA ASN A 118 7.83 19.34 -5.64
C ASN A 118 9.12 20.09 -5.25
N GLN A 119 9.48 20.13 -3.97
CA GLN A 119 10.72 20.80 -3.50
C GLN A 119 11.99 20.04 -3.91
N LEU A 120 11.89 18.73 -4.16
CA LEU A 120 12.97 17.89 -4.68
C LEU A 120 12.92 17.69 -6.21
N ASP A 121 12.09 18.47 -6.93
CA ASP A 121 11.89 18.42 -8.39
C ASP A 121 11.66 16.99 -8.95
N MET A 122 10.99 16.13 -8.18
CA MET A 122 10.82 14.71 -8.51
C MET A 122 9.73 14.44 -9.55
N VAL A 123 8.81 15.41 -9.72
CA VAL A 123 7.68 15.35 -10.65
C VAL A 123 7.54 16.73 -11.26
N ARG A 124 7.69 16.80 -12.59
CA ARG A 124 7.68 18.02 -13.40
C ARG A 124 6.46 18.08 -14.30
#